data_AF-A0AAW9J3J1-F1
#
_entry.id   AF-A0AAW9J3J1-F1
#
_cell.length_a   1.000
_cell.length_b   1.000
_cell.length_c   1.000
_cell.angle_alpha   90.00
_cell.angle_beta   90.00
_cell.angle_gamma   90.00
#
_symmetry.space_group_name_H-M   'P 1'
#
loop_
_entity.id
_entity.type
_entity.pdbx_description
1 polymer ?
#
loop_
_entity_poly.entity_id
_entity_poly.type
_entity_poly.pdbx_seq_one_letter_code
_entity_poly.pdbx_strand_id
1 'polypeptide(L)'
;RVSRSLRDIAYKALLVRDKLIKDNNKEPNISQIAKELNLPREEVVFALDAIQDPVSLFEPIYHDGGDAIYVMDQISDSKNTDENWLENISIKEAMKKLNDREKLILTLRFFNGRTQMEVADEIGISQAQVSRLEKT
;
A
#
# COMPACT_ATOMS: atom_id res chain seq x y z
N ARG A 1 -2.99 14.95 -4.23
CA ARG A 1 -3.80 16.16 -4.56
C ARG A 1 -4.49 16.63 -3.28
N VAL A 2 -4.22 17.87 -2.86
CA VAL A 2 -4.70 18.43 -1.58
C VAL A 2 -5.99 19.23 -1.79
N SER A 3 -6.97 19.09 -0.88
CA SER A 3 -8.21 19.87 -0.93
C SER A 3 -7.93 21.36 -0.70
N ARG A 4 -8.81 22.23 -1.22
CA ARG A 4 -8.65 23.69 -1.07
C ARG A 4 -8.71 24.13 0.40
N SER A 5 -9.73 23.65 1.12
CA SER A 5 -9.89 23.91 2.55
C SER A 5 -8.64 23.57 3.36
N LEU A 6 -8.03 22.42 3.11
CA LEU A 6 -6.84 21.98 3.83
C LEU A 6 -5.61 22.85 3.52
N ARG A 7 -5.46 23.24 2.24
CA ARG A 7 -4.42 24.17 1.81
C ARG A 7 -4.60 25.56 2.45
N ASP A 8 -5.84 26.04 2.56
CA ASP A 8 -6.13 27.34 3.19
C ASP A 8 -5.80 27.34 4.69
N ILE A 9 -6.11 26.25 5.40
CA ILE A 9 -5.73 26.06 6.81
C ILE A 9 -4.21 26.05 6.94
N ALA A 10 -3.50 25.33 6.07
CA ALA A 10 -2.05 25.26 6.09
C ALA A 10 -1.40 26.64 5.88
N TYR A 11 -1.87 27.43 4.91
CA TYR A 11 -1.38 28.79 4.71
C TYR A 11 -1.65 29.71 5.91
N LYS A 12 -2.84 29.63 6.52
CA LYS A 12 -3.14 30.39 7.74
C LYS A 12 -2.22 29.97 8.91
N ALA A 13 -1.93 28.68 9.04
CA ALA A 13 -1.00 28.17 10.05
C ALA A 13 0.42 28.69 9.86
N LEU A 14 0.91 28.77 8.62
CA LEU A 14 2.22 29.37 8.31
C LEU A 14 2.25 30.87 8.65
N LEU A 15 1.22 31.64 8.28
CA LEU A 15 1.14 33.06 8.62
C LEU A 15 1.13 33.31 10.14
N VAL A 16 0.37 32.50 10.87
CA VAL A 16 0.33 32.56 12.34
C VAL A 16 1.68 32.19 12.95
N ARG A 17 2.34 31.16 12.42
CA ARG A 17 3.69 30.78 12.86
C ARG A 17 4.65 31.94 12.73
N ASP A 18 4.69 32.59 11.56
CA ASP A 18 5.62 33.68 11.27
C ASP A 18 5.31 34.92 12.16
N LYS A 19 4.03 35.20 12.42
CA LYS A 19 3.60 36.23 13.39
C LYS A 19 4.11 35.92 14.81
N LEU A 20 3.91 34.69 15.30
CA LEU A 20 4.34 34.29 16.64
C LEU A 20 5.87 34.29 16.80
N ILE A 21 6.61 33.94 15.74
CA ILE A 21 8.08 34.06 15.71
C ILE A 21 8.48 35.52 15.90
N LYS A 22 7.84 36.44 15.15
CA LYS A 22 8.12 37.87 15.23
C LYS A 22 7.83 38.46 16.62
N ASP A 23 6.72 38.06 17.23
CA ASP A 23 6.26 38.61 18.50
C ASP A 23 7.05 38.06 19.71
N ASN A 24 7.40 36.77 19.68
CA ASN A 24 8.02 36.08 20.82
C ASN A 24 9.52 35.80 20.65
N ASN A 25 10.09 36.13 19.49
CA ASN A 25 11.47 35.84 19.10
C ASN A 25 11.86 34.37 19.33
N LYS A 26 10.89 33.47 19.16
CA LYS A 26 11.02 32.03 19.42
C LYS A 26 10.04 31.26 18.53
N GLU A 27 10.48 30.08 18.09
CA GLU A 27 9.66 29.15 17.32
C GLU A 27 8.42 28.70 18.12
N PRO A 28 7.19 28.90 17.61
CA PRO A 28 5.97 28.48 18.27
C PRO A 28 5.77 26.98 18.13
N ASN A 29 5.20 26.37 19.17
CA ASN A 29 4.75 24.99 19.11
C ASN A 29 3.41 24.89 18.35
N ILE A 30 3.11 23.71 17.79
CA ILE A 30 1.89 23.46 17.01
C ILE A 30 0.63 23.80 17.83
N SER A 31 0.63 23.50 19.13
CA SER A 31 -0.49 23.83 20.03
C SER A 31 -0.73 25.34 20.17
N GLN A 32 0.32 26.17 20.04
CA GLN A 32 0.18 27.63 20.09
C GLN A 32 -0.43 28.16 18.79
N ILE A 33 -0.01 27.61 17.64
CA ILE A 33 -0.58 27.93 16.32
C ILE A 33 -2.07 27.53 16.29
N ALA A 34 -2.40 26.34 16.78
CA ALA A 34 -3.77 25.84 16.86
C ALA A 34 -4.66 26.73 17.75
N LYS A 35 -4.12 27.19 18.89
CA LYS A 35 -4.83 28.11 19.80
C LYS A 35 -5.11 29.46 19.14
N GLU A 36 -4.16 30.04 18.43
CA GLU A 36 -4.35 31.32 17.71
C GLU A 36 -5.35 31.19 16.55
N LEU A 37 -5.38 30.03 15.88
CA LEU A 37 -6.33 29.74 14.79
C LEU A 37 -7.72 29.30 15.28
N ASN A 38 -7.88 29.03 16.57
CA ASN A 38 -9.08 28.42 17.17
C ASN A 38 -9.50 27.12 16.45
N LEU A 39 -8.52 26.26 16.15
CA LEU A 39 -8.72 24.96 15.52
C LEU A 39 -8.15 23.83 16.39
N PRO A 40 -8.64 22.59 16.24
CA PRO A 40 -8.00 21.42 16.81
C PRO A 40 -6.55 21.28 16.35
N ARG A 41 -5.68 20.80 17.23
CA ARG A 41 -4.25 20.60 16.92
C ARG A 41 -4.09 19.63 15.74
N GLU A 42 -4.91 18.59 15.71
CA GLU A 42 -4.90 17.53 14.71
C GLU A 42 -5.17 18.07 13.31
N GLU A 43 -6.11 19.01 13.18
CA GLU A 43 -6.42 19.66 11.90
C GLU A 43 -5.24 20.51 11.40
N VAL A 44 -4.56 21.21 12.30
CA VAL A 44 -3.38 22.02 11.95
C VAL A 44 -2.21 21.13 11.54
N VAL A 45 -1.96 20.02 12.25
CA VAL A 45 -0.93 19.04 11.88
C VAL A 45 -1.24 18.47 10.50
N PHE A 46 -2.46 18.00 10.29
CA PHE A 46 -2.87 17.40 9.02
C PHE A 46 -2.78 18.39 7.86
N ALA A 47 -3.12 19.65 8.09
CA ALA A 47 -3.00 20.71 7.08
C ALA A 47 -1.54 21.00 6.70
N LEU A 48 -0.67 21.16 7.70
CA LEU A 48 0.75 21.42 7.48
C LEU A 48 1.44 20.23 6.79
N ASP A 49 1.09 19.00 7.15
CA ASP A 49 1.61 17.79 6.52
C ASP A 49 1.20 17.69 5.05
N ALA A 50 -0.07 18.03 4.75
CA ALA A 50 -0.61 17.89 3.40
C ALA A 50 0.05 18.82 2.36
N ILE A 51 0.67 19.92 2.78
CA ILE A 51 1.34 20.86 1.86
C ILE A 51 2.84 20.60 1.70
N GLN A 52 3.40 19.58 2.37
CA GLN A 52 4.82 19.25 2.20
C GLN A 52 5.09 18.77 0.78
N ASP A 53 6.21 19.22 0.23
CA ASP A 53 6.69 18.77 -1.08
C ASP A 53 7.24 17.34 -0.96
N PRO A 54 6.97 16.47 -1.95
CA PRO A 54 7.50 15.12 -1.95
C PRO A 54 9.03 15.14 -2.10
N VAL A 55 9.70 14.25 -1.36
CA VAL A 55 11.15 14.01 -1.50
C VAL A 55 11.41 13.21 -2.77
N SER A 56 12.51 13.52 -3.47
CA SER A 56 12.89 12.79 -4.69
C SER A 56 13.45 11.41 -4.35
N LEU A 57 12.99 10.39 -5.07
CA LEU A 57 13.56 9.04 -4.96
C LEU A 57 15.03 8.98 -5.42
N PHE A 58 15.45 9.93 -6.25
CA PHE A 58 16.81 10.05 -6.79
C PHE A 58 17.68 11.02 -5.99
N GLU A 59 17.26 11.37 -4.78
CA GLU A 59 18.08 12.17 -3.87
C GLU A 59 19.13 11.26 -3.18
N PRO A 60 20.43 11.63 -3.22
CA PRO A 60 21.46 10.86 -2.54
C PRO A 60 21.41 11.10 -1.03
N ILE A 61 21.35 10.03 -0.24
CA ILE A 61 21.30 10.08 1.23
C ILE A 61 22.64 9.81 1.90
N TYR A 62 23.60 9.22 1.17
CA TYR A 62 24.94 8.95 1.65
C TYR A 62 25.95 8.98 0.49
N HIS A 63 27.11 9.61 0.73
CA HIS A 63 28.20 9.70 -0.23
C HIS A 63 29.53 9.67 0.54
N ASP A 64 30.15 8.50 0.62
CA ASP A 64 31.52 8.36 1.14
C ASP A 64 32.36 7.50 0.19
N GLY A 65 33.04 8.18 -0.74
CA GLY A 65 34.09 7.61 -1.60
C GLY A 65 33.68 6.54 -2.62
N GLY A 66 32.41 6.11 -2.64
CA GLY A 66 31.85 5.12 -3.57
C GLY A 66 30.55 5.58 -4.26
N ASP A 67 29.79 4.63 -4.80
CA ASP A 67 28.48 4.90 -5.40
C ASP A 67 27.54 5.55 -4.38
N ALA A 68 26.86 6.63 -4.79
CA ALA A 68 25.90 7.31 -3.93
C ALA A 68 24.72 6.37 -3.66
N ILE A 69 24.31 6.28 -2.39
CA ILE A 69 23.09 5.58 -2.01
C ILE A 69 21.93 6.57 -2.19
N TYR A 70 20.94 6.19 -2.96
CA TYR A 70 19.75 7.00 -3.21
C TYR A 70 18.59 6.59 -2.29
N VAL A 71 17.62 7.49 -2.11
CA VAL A 71 16.37 7.18 -1.37
C VAL A 71 15.70 5.93 -1.93
N MET A 72 15.70 5.76 -3.26
CA MET A 72 15.13 4.58 -3.92
C MET A 72 15.75 3.26 -3.46
N ASP A 73 17.03 3.24 -3.12
CA ASP A 73 17.75 2.01 -2.77
C ASP A 73 17.35 1.45 -1.39
N GLN A 74 16.75 2.29 -0.53
CA GLN A 74 16.32 1.93 0.82
C GLN A 74 14.82 1.61 0.92
N ILE A 75 14.05 1.83 -0.15
CA ILE A 75 12.62 1.58 -0.15
C ILE A 75 12.37 0.12 -0.54
N SER A 76 11.88 -0.68 0.40
CA SER A 76 11.47 -2.06 0.14
C SER A 76 10.02 -2.12 -0.36
N ASP A 77 9.78 -2.99 -1.35
CA ASP A 77 8.42 -3.36 -1.76
C ASP A 77 8.00 -4.64 -1.01
N SER A 78 7.02 -4.52 -0.12
CA SER A 78 6.47 -5.66 0.61
C SER A 78 5.40 -6.43 -0.17
N LYS A 79 4.98 -5.94 -1.34
CA LYS A 79 3.94 -6.55 -2.18
C LYS A 79 4.51 -7.36 -3.34
N ASN A 80 5.61 -6.90 -3.95
CA ASN A 80 6.32 -7.65 -4.99
C ASN A 80 7.60 -8.28 -4.42
N THR A 81 7.42 -9.19 -3.48
CA THR A 81 8.53 -9.97 -2.96
C THR A 81 8.90 -11.09 -3.91
N ASP A 82 10.17 -11.50 -3.90
CA ASP A 82 10.66 -12.69 -4.62
C ASP A 82 9.86 -13.95 -4.23
N GLU A 83 9.32 -14.00 -3.01
CA GLU A 83 8.46 -15.08 -2.54
C GLU A 83 7.17 -15.20 -3.37
N ASN A 84 6.46 -14.09 -3.62
CA ASN A 84 5.26 -14.09 -4.47
C ASN A 84 5.61 -14.52 -5.90
N TRP A 85 6.78 -14.12 -6.41
CA TRP A 85 7.24 -14.54 -7.74
C TRP A 85 7.53 -16.05 -7.79
N LEU A 86 8.21 -16.59 -6.78
CA LEU A 86 8.49 -18.02 -6.65
C LEU A 86 7.21 -18.86 -6.48
N GLU A 87 6.24 -18.39 -5.71
CA GLU A 87 4.95 -19.06 -5.53
C GLU A 87 4.20 -19.14 -6.86
N ASN A 88 4.13 -18.03 -7.61
CA ASN A 88 3.50 -18.00 -8.94
C ASN A 88 4.14 -18.99 -9.92
N ILE A 89 5.48 -19.08 -9.93
CA ILE A 89 6.20 -20.07 -10.77
C ILE A 89 5.85 -21.49 -10.32
N SER A 90 5.86 -21.74 -9.02
CA SER A 90 5.56 -23.06 -8.45
C SER A 90 4.15 -23.52 -8.80
N ILE A 91 3.15 -22.65 -8.67
CA ILE A 91 1.76 -22.92 -9.07
C ILE A 91 1.69 -23.17 -10.57
N LYS A 92 2.33 -22.34 -11.39
CA LYS A 92 2.31 -22.50 -12.85
C LYS A 92 2.90 -23.83 -13.30
N GLU A 93 4.00 -24.28 -12.69
CA GLU A 93 4.59 -25.59 -12.96
C GLU A 93 3.70 -26.75 -12.46
N ALA A 94 3.06 -26.61 -11.29
CA ALA A 94 2.10 -27.61 -10.81
C ALA A 94 0.89 -27.74 -11.77
N MET A 95 0.34 -26.62 -12.25
CA MET A 95 -0.78 -26.60 -13.19
C MET A 95 -0.44 -27.27 -14.54
N LYS A 96 0.83 -27.27 -14.96
CA LYS A 96 1.26 -27.97 -16.18
C LYS A 96 1.20 -29.49 -16.06
N LYS A 97 1.35 -30.03 -14.84
CA LYS A 97 1.31 -31.50 -14.59
C LYS A 97 -0.11 -32.06 -14.63
N LEU A 98 -1.11 -31.21 -14.49
CA LEU A 98 -2.52 -31.59 -14.49
C LEU A 98 -3.02 -31.85 -15.90
N ASN A 99 -3.86 -32.87 -16.03
CA ASN A 99 -4.62 -33.10 -17.26
C ASN A 99 -5.76 -32.08 -17.41
N ASP A 100 -6.38 -32.04 -18.60
CA ASP A 100 -7.42 -31.04 -18.90
C ASP A 100 -8.64 -31.15 -17.98
N ARG A 101 -8.95 -32.37 -17.52
CA ARG A 101 -10.05 -32.62 -16.59
C ARG A 101 -9.77 -32.04 -15.20
N GLU A 102 -8.57 -32.26 -14.67
CA GLU A 102 -8.13 -31.71 -13.38
C GLU A 102 -8.07 -30.18 -13.42
N LYS A 103 -7.56 -29.61 -14.52
CA LYS A 103 -7.57 -28.15 -14.74
C LYS A 103 -8.98 -27.57 -14.75
N LEU A 104 -9.92 -28.26 -15.41
CA LEU A 104 -11.33 -27.86 -15.43
C LEU A 104 -11.94 -27.88 -14.02
N ILE A 105 -11.68 -28.94 -13.25
CA ILE A 105 -12.13 -29.06 -11.85
C ILE A 105 -11.60 -27.87 -11.03
N LEU A 106 -10.28 -27.61 -11.06
CA LEU A 106 -9.69 -26.50 -10.30
C LEU A 106 -10.24 -25.14 -10.74
N THR A 107 -10.46 -24.95 -12.04
CA THR A 107 -11.04 -23.72 -12.58
C THR A 107 -12.45 -23.50 -12.01
N LEU A 108 -13.32 -24.50 -12.08
CA LEU A 108 -14.67 -24.39 -11.55
C LEU A 108 -14.68 -24.14 -10.03
N ARG A 109 -13.77 -24.80 -9.30
CA ARG A 109 -13.70 -24.73 -7.83
C ARG A 109 -13.13 -23.43 -7.30
N PHE A 110 -12.00 -22.98 -7.86
CA PHE A 110 -11.23 -21.87 -7.28
C PHE A 110 -11.36 -20.56 -8.05
N PHE A 111 -11.60 -20.61 -9.37
CA PHE A 111 -11.80 -19.40 -10.18
C PHE A 111 -13.29 -19.04 -10.31
N ASN A 112 -14.16 -20.03 -10.50
CA ASN A 112 -15.60 -19.80 -10.66
C ASN A 112 -16.38 -19.96 -9.34
N GLY A 113 -15.73 -20.39 -8.25
CA GLY A 113 -16.32 -20.48 -6.91
C GLY A 113 -17.43 -21.53 -6.75
N ARG A 114 -17.49 -22.55 -7.62
CA ARG A 114 -18.52 -23.60 -7.55
C ARG A 114 -18.28 -24.57 -6.39
N THR A 115 -19.37 -25.10 -5.82
CA THR A 115 -19.33 -26.16 -4.81
C THR A 115 -18.88 -27.50 -5.39
N GLN A 116 -18.41 -28.44 -4.56
CA GLN A 116 -17.97 -29.75 -5.04
C GLN A 116 -19.13 -30.53 -5.66
N MET A 117 -20.36 -30.32 -5.18
CA MET A 117 -21.56 -30.92 -5.75
C MET A 117 -21.85 -30.37 -7.15
N GLU A 118 -21.82 -29.05 -7.33
CA GLU A 118 -22.05 -28.44 -8.65
C GLU A 118 -20.98 -28.85 -9.67
N VAL A 119 -19.72 -29.01 -9.24
CA VAL A 119 -18.64 -29.50 -10.11
C VAL A 119 -18.81 -30.98 -10.43
N ALA A 120 -19.23 -31.79 -9.45
CA ALA A 120 -19.55 -33.20 -9.64
C ALA A 120 -20.66 -33.39 -10.69
N ASP A 121 -21.72 -32.60 -10.58
CA ASP A 121 -22.86 -32.62 -11.50
C ASP A 121 -22.47 -32.18 -12.92
N GLU A 122 -21.64 -31.13 -13.05
CA GLU A 122 -21.20 -30.62 -14.35
C GLU A 122 -20.22 -31.56 -15.07
N ILE A 123 -19.36 -32.25 -14.33
CA ILE A 123 -18.31 -33.14 -14.89
C ILE A 123 -18.77 -34.60 -14.96
N GLY A 124 -19.93 -34.93 -14.38
CA GLY A 124 -20.47 -36.29 -14.37
C GLY A 124 -19.69 -37.26 -13.48
N ILE A 125 -19.23 -36.80 -12.32
CA ILE A 125 -18.53 -37.61 -11.31
C ILE A 125 -19.16 -37.48 -9.94
N SER A 126 -18.79 -38.34 -9.00
CA SER A 126 -19.25 -38.20 -7.61
C SER A 126 -18.51 -37.05 -6.90
N GLN A 127 -19.19 -36.40 -5.95
CA GLN A 127 -18.57 -35.42 -5.05
C GLN A 127 -17.35 -36.00 -4.30
N ALA A 128 -17.39 -37.29 -3.94
CA ALA A 128 -16.26 -37.98 -3.31
C ALA A 128 -15.02 -38.06 -4.22
N GLN A 129 -15.21 -38.20 -5.54
CA GLN A 129 -14.11 -38.15 -6.52
C GLN A 129 -13.54 -36.74 -6.66
N VAL A 130 -14.40 -35.71 -6.69
CA VAL A 130 -13.95 -34.30 -6.68
C VAL A 130 -13.13 -34.01 -5.42
N SER A 131 -13.59 -34.45 -4.26
CA SER A 131 -12.89 -34.30 -2.98
C SER A 131 -11.51 -34.99 -2.96
N ARG A 132 -11.37 -36.15 -3.60
CA ARG A 132 -10.07 -36.84 -3.73
C ARG A 132 -9.12 -36.08 -4.65
N LEU A 133 -9.63 -35.60 -5.78
CA LEU A 133 -8.84 -34.84 -6.75
C LEU A 133 -8.36 -33.49 -6.21
N GLU A 134 -9.10 -32.87 -5.28
CA GLU A 134 -8.64 -31.65 -4.58
C GLU A 134 -7.56 -31.88 -3.53
N LYS A 135 -7.38 -33.13 -3.06
CA LYS A 135 -6.44 -33.49 -1.99
C LYS A 135 -5.18 -34.19 -2.49
N THR A 136 -5.14 -34.59 -3.75
CA THR A 136 -4.02 -35.31 -4.38
C THR A 136 -3.14 -34.30 -5.12
#